data_AF-A0A7W4Z102-F1
#
_entry.id   AF-A0A7W4Z102-F1
#
_cell.length_a   1.000
_cell.length_b   1.000
_cell.length_c   1.000
_cell.angle_alpha   90.00
_cell.angle_beta   90.00
_cell.angle_gamma   90.00
#
_symmetry.space_group_name_H-M   'P 1'
#
loop_
_entity.id
_entity.type
_entity.pdbx_description
1 polymer ?
#
loop_
_entity_poly.entity_id
_entity_poly.type
_entity_poly.pdbx_seq_one_letter_code
_entity_poly.pdbx_strand_id
1 'polypeptide(L)'
;MPRHLAFPLAVGVDGAMATLEQDAPAEVAQAVALLLSTEPGERAAEPEYGYPSPLGRGVDPVEVADVIADWEDRADPALVQVTLNTLVEQHAVVHPSIPTTSTGTDVEGA
;
A
#
# COMPACT_ATOMS: atom_id res chain seq x y z
N MET A 1 -4.57 -9.61 30.70
CA MET A 1 -4.90 -8.46 29.83
C MET A 1 -5.86 -8.93 28.76
N PRO A 2 -6.71 -8.06 28.19
CA PRO A 2 -7.58 -8.44 27.09
C PRO A 2 -6.76 -8.92 25.87
N ARG A 3 -7.39 -9.71 25.00
CA ARG A 3 -6.76 -10.31 23.82
C ARG A 3 -7.52 -9.90 22.57
N HIS A 4 -6.78 -9.51 21.53
CA HIS A 4 -7.31 -9.21 20.21
C HIS A 4 -7.00 -10.35 19.25
N LEU A 5 -7.84 -10.53 18.22
CA LEU A 5 -7.62 -11.55 17.20
C LEU A 5 -6.39 -11.18 16.36
N ALA A 6 -5.52 -12.16 16.11
CA ALA A 6 -4.41 -11.97 15.19
C ALA A 6 -4.92 -11.90 13.74
N PHE A 7 -4.26 -11.11 12.91
CA PHE A 7 -4.48 -11.02 11.48
C PHE A 7 -3.23 -11.51 10.72
N PRO A 8 -3.36 -12.42 9.73
CA PRO A 8 -4.60 -13.05 9.30
C PRO A 8 -5.22 -13.95 10.37
N LEU A 9 -6.55 -14.08 10.36
CA LEU A 9 -7.26 -14.95 11.30
C LEU A 9 -6.76 -16.39 11.15
N ALA A 10 -6.28 -16.97 12.25
CA ALA A 10 -5.75 -18.32 12.28
C ALA A 10 -6.32 -19.09 13.48
N VAL A 11 -6.41 -20.41 13.32
CA VAL A 11 -6.83 -21.35 14.36
C VAL A 11 -5.65 -22.27 14.67
N GLY A 12 -5.29 -22.36 15.95
CA GLY A 12 -4.24 -23.22 16.46
C GLY A 12 -4.61 -24.70 16.39
N VAL A 13 -3.62 -25.57 16.59
CA VAL A 13 -3.80 -27.04 16.60
C VAL A 13 -4.71 -27.54 17.73
N ASP A 14 -4.90 -26.71 18.76
CA ASP A 14 -5.80 -26.91 19.89
C ASP A 14 -7.23 -26.39 19.63
N GLY A 15 -7.48 -25.81 18.44
CA GLY A 15 -8.76 -25.21 18.08
C GLY A 15 -8.95 -23.79 18.59
N ALA A 16 -7.95 -23.19 19.26
CA ALA A 16 -8.04 -21.82 19.75
C ALA A 16 -7.74 -20.81 18.63
N MET A 17 -8.40 -19.65 18.66
CA MET A 17 -8.05 -18.54 17.76
C MET A 17 -6.68 -17.96 18.14
N ALA A 18 -5.86 -17.68 17.14
CA ALA A 18 -4.63 -16.92 17.33
C ALA A 18 -4.96 -15.51 17.82
N THR A 19 -4.25 -15.06 18.87
CA THR A 19 -4.50 -13.79 19.52
C THR A 19 -3.21 -13.05 19.84
N LEU A 20 -3.31 -11.74 19.93
CA LEU A 20 -2.27 -10.85 20.43
C LEU A 20 -2.72 -10.25 21.75
N GLU A 21 -1.75 -10.01 22.64
CA GLU A 21 -2.02 -9.28 23.87
C GLU A 21 -2.27 -7.80 23.53
N GLN A 22 -3.34 -7.24 24.09
CA GLN A 22 -3.64 -5.82 23.91
C GLN A 22 -2.46 -4.96 24.37
N ASP A 23 -2.17 -3.90 23.62
CA ASP A 23 -1.08 -2.93 23.87
C ASP A 23 0.33 -3.52 23.76
N ALA A 24 0.45 -4.79 23.37
CA ALA A 24 1.74 -5.33 22.96
C ALA A 24 2.17 -4.69 21.64
N PRO A 25 3.49 -4.45 21.41
CA PRO A 25 3.97 -3.86 20.17
C PRO A 25 3.51 -4.57 18.90
N ALA A 26 3.35 -5.90 18.94
CA ALA A 26 2.85 -6.69 17.82
C ALA A 26 1.37 -6.40 17.50
N GLU A 27 0.56 -6.09 18.50
CA GLU A 27 -0.86 -5.76 18.33
C GLU A 27 -1.03 -4.36 17.74
N VAL A 28 -0.26 -3.38 18.24
CA VAL A 28 -0.22 -2.03 17.67
C VAL A 28 0.26 -2.07 16.22
N ALA A 29 1.31 -2.84 15.92
CA ALA A 29 1.80 -3.00 14.55
C ALA A 29 0.73 -3.62 13.63
N GLN A 30 -0.06 -4.58 14.11
CA GLN A 30 -1.18 -5.14 13.36
C GLN A 30 -2.28 -4.11 13.11
N ALA A 31 -2.62 -3.28 14.11
CA ALA A 31 -3.63 -2.24 13.97
C ALA A 31 -3.22 -1.21 12.91
N VAL A 32 -1.96 -0.75 12.93
CA VAL A 32 -1.40 0.12 11.89
C VAL A 32 -1.40 -0.57 10.52
N ALA A 33 -1.00 -1.84 10.44
CA ALA A 33 -1.00 -2.57 9.18
C ALA A 33 -2.40 -2.69 8.57
N LEU A 34 -3.42 -2.95 9.40
CA LEU A 34 -4.82 -2.99 8.95
C LEU A 34 -5.30 -1.61 8.50
N LEU A 35 -4.95 -0.54 9.21
CA LEU A 35 -5.26 0.84 8.82
C LEU A 35 -4.70 1.17 7.44
N LEU A 36 -3.42 0.90 7.21
CA LEU A 36 -2.75 1.19 5.94
C LEU A 36 -3.15 0.27 4.79
N SER A 37 -3.79 -0.87 5.10
CA SER A 37 -4.30 -1.83 4.11
C SER A 37 -5.78 -1.67 3.80
N THR A 38 -6.48 -0.76 4.49
CA THR A 38 -7.92 -0.49 4.29
C THR A 38 -8.07 0.83 3.54
N GLU A 39 -8.89 0.86 2.49
CA GLU A 39 -9.24 2.11 1.81
C GLU A 39 -10.46 2.78 2.49
N PRO A 40 -10.52 4.12 2.57
CA PRO A 40 -11.70 4.82 3.05
C PRO A 40 -12.98 4.37 2.30
N GLY A 41 -14.05 4.14 3.05
CA GLY A 41 -15.32 3.61 2.55
C GLY A 41 -15.46 2.09 2.60
N GLU A 42 -14.38 1.32 2.80
CA GLU A 42 -14.48 -0.14 2.96
C GLU A 42 -15.14 -0.55 4.28
N ARG A 43 -15.01 0.29 5.32
CA ARG A 43 -15.68 0.09 6.61
C ARG A 43 -17.00 0.86 6.66
N ALA A 44 -18.10 0.13 6.48
CA ALA A 44 -19.45 0.73 6.44
C ALA A 44 -19.82 1.55 7.69
N ALA A 45 -19.35 1.13 8.87
CA ALA A 45 -19.62 1.83 10.13
C ALA A 45 -18.67 3.00 10.39
N GLU A 46 -17.54 3.06 9.69
CA GLU A 46 -16.53 4.11 9.84
C GLU A 46 -15.90 4.43 8.47
N PRO A 47 -16.61 5.17 7.59
CA PRO A 47 -16.18 5.37 6.21
C PRO A 47 -14.87 6.15 6.08
N GLU A 48 -14.46 6.89 7.10
CA GLU A 48 -13.23 7.67 7.12
C GLU A 48 -12.00 6.84 7.49
N TYR A 49 -12.19 5.62 8.02
CA TYR A 49 -11.09 4.73 8.37
C TYR A 49 -10.36 4.20 7.14
N GLY A 50 -9.05 4.38 7.12
CA GLY A 50 -8.17 3.79 6.11
C GLY A 50 -7.08 4.75 5.64
N TYR A 51 -6.24 4.25 4.73
CA TYR A 51 -5.26 5.05 3.99
C TYR A 51 -5.57 4.94 2.49
N PRO A 52 -5.80 6.05 1.77
CA PRO A 52 -6.10 5.97 0.35
C PRO A 52 -4.94 5.36 -0.45
N SER A 53 -5.26 4.59 -1.48
CA SER A 53 -4.25 3.85 -2.26
C SER A 53 -3.10 4.75 -2.75
N PRO A 54 -1.83 4.40 -2.45
CA PRO A 54 -0.67 5.12 -2.96
C PRO A 54 -0.32 4.76 -4.41
N LEU A 55 -1.04 3.81 -5.02
CA LEU A 55 -0.77 3.36 -6.39
C LEU A 55 -0.89 4.53 -7.37
N GLY A 56 0.18 4.80 -8.11
CA GLY A 56 0.26 5.88 -9.10
C GLY A 56 0.58 7.28 -8.55
N ARG A 57 0.50 7.50 -7.22
CA ARG A 57 0.85 8.78 -6.58
C ARG A 57 2.11 8.71 -5.72
N GLY A 58 2.51 7.51 -5.31
CA GLY A 58 3.58 7.28 -4.33
C GLY A 58 3.08 7.30 -2.89
N VAL A 59 3.98 7.02 -1.95
CA VAL A 59 3.71 7.05 -0.51
C VAL A 59 4.25 8.36 0.06
N ASP A 60 3.39 9.16 0.68
CA ASP A 60 3.79 10.37 1.41
C ASP A 60 3.97 10.03 2.91
N PRO A 61 5.19 10.11 3.46
CA PRO A 61 5.42 9.78 4.86
C PRO A 61 4.70 10.72 5.83
N VAL A 62 4.41 11.97 5.44
CA VAL A 62 3.67 12.91 6.29
C VAL A 62 2.22 12.49 6.39
N GLU A 63 1.59 12.16 5.25
CA GLU A 63 0.20 11.67 5.19
C GLU A 63 0.05 10.35 5.99
N VAL A 64 1.02 9.45 5.89
CA VAL A 64 1.03 8.19 6.67
C VAL A 64 1.14 8.47 8.18
N ALA A 65 2.00 9.41 8.58
CA ALA A 65 2.15 9.78 9.99
C ALA A 65 0.87 10.41 10.55
N ASP A 66 0.23 11.30 9.80
CA ASP A 66 -1.02 11.96 10.18
C ASP A 66 -2.16 10.94 10.36
N VAL A 67 -2.33 10.02 9.38
CA VAL A 67 -3.35 8.96 9.46
C VAL A 67 -3.12 8.02 10.65
N ILE A 68 -1.86 7.67 10.95
CA ILE A 68 -1.55 6.86 12.13
C ILE A 68 -1.89 7.63 13.42
N ALA A 69 -1.55 8.92 13.50
CA ALA A 69 -1.84 9.75 14.67
C ALA A 69 -3.35 9.92 14.92
N ASP A 70 -4.17 9.95 13.86
CA ASP A 70 -5.63 10.08 13.96
C ASP A 70 -6.31 8.79 14.46
N TRP A 71 -5.78 7.62 14.09
CA TRP A 71 -6.47 6.33 14.30
C TRP A 71 -5.81 5.37 15.29
N GLU A 72 -4.52 5.55 15.60
CA GLU A 72 -3.76 4.66 16.46
C GLU A 72 -2.80 5.47 17.34
N ASP A 73 -3.36 6.09 18.38
CA ASP A 73 -2.66 6.94 19.35
C ASP A 73 -1.56 6.20 20.15
N ARG A 74 -1.61 4.87 20.16
CA ARG A 74 -0.59 4.02 20.80
C ARG A 74 0.63 3.80 19.92
N ALA A 75 0.54 4.07 18.62
CA ALA A 75 1.68 4.03 17.72
C ALA A 75 2.47 5.33 17.84
N ASP A 76 3.81 5.22 17.89
CA ASP A 76 4.68 6.39 17.75
C ASP A 76 4.97 6.60 16.24
N PRO A 77 4.37 7.61 15.58
CA PRO A 77 4.59 7.87 14.17
C PRO A 77 6.05 8.26 13.87
N ALA A 78 6.83 8.69 14.87
CA ALA A 78 8.26 8.96 14.70
C ALA A 78 9.09 7.70 14.38
N LEU A 79 8.52 6.51 14.57
CA LEU A 79 9.14 5.23 14.26
C LEU A 79 8.72 4.66 12.90
N VAL A 80 7.92 5.40 12.11
CA VAL A 80 7.51 4.96 10.77
C VAL A 80 8.66 5.15 9.78
N GLN A 81 9.18 4.04 9.27
CA GLN A 81 10.18 4.03 8.19
C GLN A 81 9.54 3.58 6.88
N VAL A 82 9.36 4.52 5.95
CA VAL A 82 8.94 4.19 4.57
C VAL A 82 10.16 3.67 3.80
N THR A 83 10.14 2.38 3.44
CA THR A 83 11.18 1.76 2.61
C THR A 83 10.63 1.47 1.23
N LEU A 84 11.10 2.21 0.21
CA LEU A 84 10.81 1.90 -1.19
C LEU A 84 11.80 0.85 -1.69
N ASN A 85 11.35 -0.39 -1.85
CA ASN A 85 12.14 -1.42 -2.51
C ASN A 85 11.96 -1.31 -4.03
N THR A 86 12.88 -0.61 -4.70
CA THR A 86 12.82 -0.30 -6.15
C THR A 86 13.28 -1.45 -7.04
N LEU A 87 13.37 -2.68 -6.53
CA LEU A 87 13.63 -3.88 -7.33
C LEU A 87 12.41 -4.25 -8.18
N VAL A 88 12.10 -3.42 -9.17
CA VAL A 88 11.29 -3.79 -10.32
C VAL A 88 12.27 -4.16 -11.43
N GLU A 89 12.38 -5.45 -11.77
CA GLU A 89 13.06 -5.87 -12.99
C GLU A 89 12.31 -5.28 -14.19
N GLN A 90 12.77 -4.13 -14.69
CA GLN A 90 12.17 -3.47 -15.83
C GLN A 90 12.60 -4.18 -17.12
N HIS A 91 11.88 -5.23 -17.51
CA HIS A 91 12.01 -5.84 -18.84
C HIS A 91 11.27 -4.98 -19.88
N ALA A 92 11.81 -3.80 -20.20
CA ALA A 92 11.35 -3.04 -21.36
C ALA A 92 12.07 -3.55 -22.62
N VAL A 93 11.40 -4.39 -23.41
CA VAL A 93 11.85 -4.73 -24.77
C VAL A 93 11.52 -3.55 -25.68
N VAL A 94 12.53 -2.74 -26.01
CA VAL A 94 12.39 -1.66 -26.99
C VAL A 94 12.38 -2.28 -28.39
N HIS A 95 11.23 -2.24 -29.07
CA HIS A 95 11.18 -2.52 -30.49
C HIS A 95 11.52 -1.24 -31.26
N PRO A 96 12.61 -1.19 -32.04
CA PRO A 96 12.89 -0.04 -32.88
C PRO A 96 11.78 0.10 -33.91
N SER A 97 11.16 1.29 -33.98
CA SER A 97 10.24 1.63 -35.06
C SER A 97 11.01 1.65 -36.37
N ILE A 98 10.58 0.86 -37.35
CA ILE A 98 11.12 0.95 -38.71
C ILE A 98 10.68 2.32 -39.26
N PRO A 99 11.61 3.20 -39.69
CA PRO A 99 11.21 4.43 -40.34
C PRO A 99 10.59 4.09 -41.69
N THR A 100 9.29 4.36 -41.84
CA THR A 100 8.63 4.31 -43.15
C THR A 100 9.10 5.53 -43.94
N THR A 101 10.04 5.35 -44.87
CA THR A 101 10.36 6.38 -45.85
C THR A 101 9.15 6.56 -46.76
N SER A 102 8.40 7.64 -46.60
CA SER A 102 7.41 8.07 -47.59
C SER A 102 8.17 8.59 -48.81
N THR A 103 8.21 7.83 -49.89
CA THR A 103 8.70 8.32 -51.18
C THR A 103 7.71 9.38 -51.68
N GLY A 104 8.04 10.65 -51.48
CA GLY A 104 7.36 11.75 -52.14
C GLY A 104 7.67 11.68 -53.63
N THR A 105 6.68 11.32 -54.45
CA THR A 105 6.72 11.59 -55.89
C THR A 105 6.36 13.04 -56.10
N ASP A 106 7.37 13.89 -56.25
CA ASP A 106 7.24 15.18 -56.91
C ASP A 106 6.89 14.93 -58.39
N VAL A 107 5.74 15.46 -58.82
CA VAL A 107 5.38 15.54 -60.24
C VAL A 107 5.51 17.00 -60.65
N GLU A 108 6.67 17.36 -61.20
CA GLU A 108 6.87 18.59 -61.97
C GLU A 108 7.09 18.24 -63.45
N GLY A 109 6.25 18.82 -64.31
CA GLY A 109 6.65 19.29 -65.65
C GLY A 109 6.62 18.32 -66.83
N ALA A 110 5.54 18.37 -67.62
CA ALA A 110 5.57 18.56 -69.09
C ALA A 110 4.17 18.90 -69.60
#